data_AF-A0A2V8P2H9-F1
#
_entry.id   AF-A0A2V8P2H9-F1
#
_cell.length_a   1.000
_cell.length_b   1.000
_cell.length_c   1.000
_cell.angle_alpha   90.00
_cell.angle_beta   90.00
_cell.angle_gamma   90.00
#
_symmetry.space_group_name_H-M   'P 1'
#
loop_
_entity.id
_entity.type
_entity.pdbx_description
1 polymer ?
#
loop_
_entity_poly.entity_id
_entity_poly.type
_entity_poly.pdbx_seq_one_letter_code
_entity_poly.pdbx_strand_id
1 'polypeptide(L)'
;MAKRVSVSAAFFVSTEFQNTGYLVERFYKVAYGDATGTSTNGAAHQLLVPAVRFNEFLPDTQRIGRGVVVRQPGWDVQLESNKQAFANDFVHRSRFNSAFPTSMTPS
;
A
#
# COMPACT_ATOMS: atom_id res chain seq x y z
N MET A 1 -27.55 -7.22 8.14
CA MET A 1 -26.16 -7.74 8.19
C MET A 1 -25.55 -7.96 6.80
N ALA A 2 -26.26 -8.54 5.81
CA ALA A 2 -25.73 -8.79 4.45
C ALA A 2 -25.22 -7.54 3.69
N LYS A 3 -25.91 -6.40 3.83
CA LYS A 3 -25.54 -5.14 3.16
C LYS A 3 -24.18 -4.57 3.63
N ARG A 4 -23.75 -4.86 4.87
CA ARG A 4 -22.44 -4.43 5.39
C ARG A 4 -21.31 -5.28 4.82
N VAL A 5 -21.53 -6.60 4.72
CA VAL A 5 -20.57 -7.55 4.13
C VAL A 5 -20.38 -7.29 2.63
N SER A 6 -21.45 -6.95 1.90
CA SER A 6 -21.33 -6.63 0.47
C SER A 6 -20.59 -5.31 0.22
N VAL A 7 -20.77 -4.31 1.08
CA VAL A 7 -20.09 -3.00 0.96
C VAL A 7 -18.61 -3.11 1.29
N SER A 8 -18.22 -3.87 2.33
CA SER A 8 -16.80 -4.10 2.62
C SER A 8 -16.12 -4.96 1.56
N ALA A 9 -16.78 -5.99 1.02
CA ALA A 9 -16.26 -6.76 -0.11
C ALA A 9 -16.07 -5.88 -1.37
N ALA A 10 -17.05 -5.04 -1.70
CA ALA A 10 -16.97 -4.12 -2.83
C ALA A 10 -15.86 -3.07 -2.65
N PHE A 11 -15.55 -2.66 -1.41
CA PHE A 11 -14.43 -1.76 -1.12
C PHE A 11 -13.08 -2.38 -1.49
N PHE A 12 -12.81 -3.62 -1.07
CA PHE A 12 -11.53 -4.30 -1.37
C PHE A 12 -11.35 -4.64 -2.86
N VAL A 13 -12.45 -4.81 -3.60
CA VAL A 13 -12.44 -5.08 -5.05
C VAL A 13 -12.48 -3.77 -5.87
N SER A 14 -12.74 -2.63 -5.23
CA SER A 14 -12.81 -1.35 -5.94
C SER A 14 -11.47 -1.00 -6.60
N THR A 15 -11.55 -0.40 -7.79
CA THR A 15 -10.39 0.19 -8.47
C THR A 15 -9.67 1.19 -7.57
N GLU A 16 -10.40 1.88 -6.69
CA GLU A 16 -9.84 2.84 -5.74
C GLU A 16 -8.92 2.17 -4.73
N PHE A 17 -9.35 1.11 -4.05
CA PHE A 17 -8.48 0.37 -3.12
C PHE A 17 -7.31 -0.33 -3.84
N GLN A 18 -7.56 -0.90 -5.02
CA GLN A 18 -6.54 -1.59 -5.83
C GLN A 18 -5.39 -0.65 -6.25
N ASN A 19 -5.71 0.62 -6.55
CA ASN A 19 -4.73 1.61 -6.98
C ASN A 19 -4.16 2.47 -5.85
N THR A 20 -4.67 2.35 -4.62
CA THR A 20 -4.22 3.11 -3.45
C THR A 20 -3.64 2.15 -2.41
N GLY A 21 -4.45 1.63 -1.50
CA GLY A 21 -4.01 0.80 -0.37
C GLY A 21 -3.27 -0.46 -0.80
N TYR A 22 -3.79 -1.19 -1.80
CA TYR A 22 -3.09 -2.39 -2.29
C TYR A 22 -1.80 -2.07 -3.06
N LEU A 23 -1.68 -0.87 -3.64
CA LEU A 23 -0.42 -0.43 -4.22
C LEU A 23 0.63 -0.17 -3.13
N VAL A 24 0.23 0.53 -2.05
CA VAL A 24 1.11 0.79 -0.91
C VAL A 24 1.61 -0.52 -0.30
N GLU A 25 0.70 -1.46 -0.01
CA GLU A 25 1.06 -2.76 0.55
C GLU A 25 2.15 -3.46 -0.30
N ARG A 26 1.95 -3.54 -1.62
CA ARG A 26 2.92 -4.17 -2.53
C ARG A 26 4.27 -3.47 -2.55
N PHE A 27 4.32 -2.13 -2.48
CA PHE A 27 5.59 -1.40 -2.41
C PHE A 27 6.41 -1.80 -1.17
N TYR A 28 5.76 -1.88 0.00
CA TYR A 28 6.45 -2.31 1.21
C TYR A 28 6.79 -3.80 1.19
N LYS A 29 5.91 -4.67 0.67
CA LYS A 29 6.19 -6.09 0.55
C LYS A 29 7.39 -6.36 -0.37
N VAL A 30 7.48 -5.69 -1.51
CA VAL A 30 8.60 -5.86 -2.44
C VAL A 30 9.89 -5.27 -1.87
N ALA A 31 9.83 -4.11 -1.22
CA ALA A 31 11.02 -3.46 -0.67
C ALA A 31 11.56 -4.11 0.61
N TYR A 32 10.69 -4.65 1.46
CA TYR A 32 11.09 -5.09 2.81
C TYR A 32 10.69 -6.53 3.14
N GLY A 33 10.00 -7.22 2.24
CA GLY A 33 9.49 -8.57 2.47
C GLY A 33 8.34 -8.62 3.48
N ASP A 34 8.26 -9.75 4.17
CA ASP A 34 7.22 -10.02 5.16
C ASP A 34 7.74 -9.81 6.59
N ALA A 35 6.89 -9.25 7.44
CA ALA A 35 7.00 -9.24 8.88
C ALA A 35 6.19 -10.41 9.48
N THR A 36 6.60 -10.86 10.67
CA THR A 36 5.86 -11.88 11.43
C THR A 36 4.85 -11.19 12.35
N GLY A 37 3.56 -11.44 12.13
CA GLY A 37 2.46 -11.04 13.00
C GLY A 37 1.91 -12.22 13.81
N THR A 38 1.28 -11.94 14.95
CA THR A 38 0.55 -12.95 15.74
C THR A 38 -0.94 -12.80 15.48
N SER A 39 -1.61 -13.90 15.12
CA SER A 39 -3.05 -13.98 14.97
C SER A 39 -3.63 -14.86 16.06
N THR A 40 -4.77 -14.42 16.61
CA THR A 40 -5.58 -15.19 17.56
C THR A 40 -6.89 -15.67 16.94
N ASN A 41 -7.09 -15.47 15.64
CA ASN A 41 -8.28 -15.96 14.95
C ASN A 41 -8.24 -17.50 14.90
N GLY A 42 -9.22 -18.17 15.51
CA GLY A 42 -9.26 -19.61 15.69
C GLY A 42 -8.34 -20.12 16.81
N ALA A 43 -7.02 -19.97 16.64
CA ALA A 43 -5.99 -20.33 17.62
C ALA A 43 -4.75 -19.42 17.47
N ALA A 44 -3.89 -19.34 18.48
CA ALA A 44 -2.66 -18.55 18.41
C ALA A 44 -1.70 -19.15 17.36
N HIS A 45 -1.38 -18.36 16.33
CA HIS A 45 -0.41 -18.74 15.29
C HIS A 45 0.32 -17.51 14.74
N GLN A 46 1.45 -17.75 14.09
CA GLN A 46 2.18 -16.71 13.37
C GLN A 46 1.67 -16.60 11.93
N LEU A 47 1.61 -15.37 11.44
CA LEU A 47 1.27 -15.03 10.06
C LEU A 47 2.38 -14.19 9.45
N LEU A 48 2.72 -14.48 8.20
CA LEU A 48 3.52 -13.58 7.39
C LEU A 48 2.60 -12.48 6.85
N VAL A 49 2.93 -11.24 7.18
CA VAL A 49 2.21 -10.06 6.74
C VAL A 49 3.20 -9.09 6.11
N PRO A 50 2.80 -8.27 5.13
CA PRO A 50 3.68 -7.27 4.54
C PRO A 50 4.30 -6.38 5.62
N ALA A 51 5.60 -6.07 5.51
CA ALA A 51 6.33 -5.27 6.50
C ALA A 51 6.01 -3.76 6.46
N VAL A 52 4.71 -3.44 6.39
CA VAL A 52 4.11 -2.10 6.41
C VAL A 52 3.37 -1.88 7.73
N ARG A 53 3.65 -0.76 8.40
CA ARG A 53 2.94 -0.39 9.63
C ARG A 53 1.73 0.48 9.32
N PHE A 54 0.75 0.52 10.24
CA PHE A 54 -0.46 1.34 10.03
C PHE A 54 -0.15 2.84 9.82
N ASN A 55 0.83 3.37 10.56
CA ASN A 55 1.28 4.77 10.45
C ASN A 55 2.08 5.06 9.17
N GLU A 56 2.46 4.04 8.41
CA GLU A 56 3.03 4.14 7.08
C GLU A 56 1.94 3.98 6.02
N PHE A 57 1.12 2.93 6.18
CA PHE A 57 0.07 2.55 5.26
C PHE A 57 -0.96 3.65 5.04
N LEU A 58 -1.52 4.20 6.12
CA LEU A 58 -2.62 5.15 6.04
C LEU A 58 -2.23 6.46 5.33
N PRO A 59 -1.14 7.17 5.71
CA PRO A 59 -0.76 8.40 5.03
C PRO A 59 -0.35 8.17 3.57
N ASP A 60 0.35 7.06 3.27
CA ASP A 60 0.73 6.72 1.90
C ASP A 60 -0.50 6.43 1.03
N THR A 61 -1.48 5.71 1.56
CA THR A 61 -2.76 5.46 0.88
C THR A 61 -3.51 6.75 0.59
N GLN A 62 -3.62 7.63 1.60
CA GLN A 62 -4.28 8.93 1.46
C GLN A 62 -3.57 9.82 0.45
N ARG A 63 -2.23 9.79 0.42
CA ARG A 63 -1.44 10.54 -0.56
C ARG A 63 -1.75 10.11 -1.99
N ILE A 64 -1.86 8.82 -2.26
CA ILE A 64 -2.17 8.31 -3.61
C ILE A 64 -3.59 8.66 -4.01
N GLY A 65 -4.56 8.58 -3.09
CA GLY A 65 -5.96 8.92 -3.35
C GLY A 65 -6.27 10.43 -3.36
N ARG A 66 -5.32 11.30 -3.03
CA ARG A 66 -5.59 12.73 -2.80
C ARG A 66 -6.11 13.41 -4.07
N GLY A 67 -7.30 14.00 -3.99
CA GLY A 67 -7.93 14.71 -5.11
C GLY A 67 -8.45 13.80 -6.22
N VAL A 68 -8.41 12.48 -6.03
CA VAL A 68 -8.96 11.51 -7.00
C VAL A 68 -10.43 11.27 -6.68
N VAL A 69 -11.30 11.57 -7.64
CA VAL A 69 -12.71 11.19 -7.60
C VAL A 69 -13.00 10.34 -8.83
N VAL A 70 -13.18 9.05 -8.63
CA VAL A 70 -13.36 8.09 -9.73
C VAL A 70 -14.59 8.48 -10.56
N ARG A 71 -14.47 8.39 -11.90
CA ARG A 71 -15.47 8.79 -12.90
C ARG A 71 -15.62 10.30 -13.14
N GLN A 72 -14.80 11.15 -12.52
CA GLN A 72 -14.70 12.58 -12.91
C GLN A 72 -13.68 12.76 -14.04
N PRO A 73 -13.86 13.69 -14.99
CA PRO A 73 -12.86 13.94 -16.03
C PRO A 73 -11.45 14.16 -15.46
N GLY A 74 -10.44 13.46 -16.01
CA GLY A 74 -9.03 13.58 -15.60
C GLY A 74 -8.63 12.86 -14.31
N TRP A 75 -9.54 12.10 -13.68
CA TRP A 75 -9.26 11.38 -12.43
C TRP A 75 -8.12 10.35 -12.57
N ASP A 76 -8.00 9.72 -13.72
CA ASP A 76 -6.99 8.71 -14.05
C ASP A 76 -5.58 9.33 -14.16
N VAL A 77 -5.48 10.49 -14.81
CA VAL A 77 -4.23 11.26 -14.89
C VAL A 77 -3.78 11.75 -13.52
N GLN A 78 -4.70 12.28 -12.71
CA GLN A 78 -4.39 12.70 -11.34
C GLN A 78 -3.92 11.53 -10.47
N LEU A 79 -4.61 10.40 -10.57
CA LEU A 79 -4.24 9.18 -9.85
C LEU A 79 -2.84 8.70 -10.26
N GLU A 80 -2.54 8.67 -11.55
CA GLU A 80 -1.22 8.25 -12.03
C GLU A 80 -0.11 9.22 -11.59
N SER A 81 -0.36 10.53 -11.66
CA SER A 81 0.56 11.54 -11.12
C SER A 81 0.84 11.33 -9.63
N ASN A 82 -0.19 11.05 -8.83
CA ASN A 82 -0.04 10.78 -7.41
C ASN A 82 0.80 9.51 -7.14
N LYS A 83 0.63 8.45 -7.94
CA LYS A 83 1.42 7.22 -7.82
C LYS A 83 2.89 7.46 -8.12
N GLN A 84 3.19 8.21 -9.19
CA GLN A 84 4.58 8.55 -9.54
C GLN A 84 5.23 9.38 -8.44
N ALA A 85 4.52 10.39 -7.92
CA ALA A 85 5.01 11.19 -6.80
C ALA A 85 5.23 10.35 -5.53
N PHE A 86 4.37 9.37 -5.26
CA PHE A 86 4.58 8.42 -4.16
C PHE A 86 5.81 7.53 -4.39
N ALA A 87 5.96 6.94 -5.57
CA ALA A 87 7.07 6.05 -5.91
C ALA A 87 8.41 6.78 -5.83
N ASN A 88 8.49 7.99 -6.37
CA ASN A 88 9.68 8.85 -6.29
C ASN A 88 10.03 9.14 -4.84
N ASP A 89 9.08 9.57 -4.01
CA ASP A 89 9.36 9.83 -2.60
C ASP A 89 9.75 8.57 -1.84
N PHE A 90 9.13 7.43 -2.15
CA PHE A 90 9.37 6.16 -1.47
C PHE A 90 10.82 5.71 -1.57
N VAL A 91 11.41 5.76 -2.77
CA VAL A 91 12.82 5.36 -2.98
C VAL A 91 13.81 6.33 -2.36
N HIS A 92 13.42 7.57 -2.09
CA HIS A 92 14.26 8.56 -1.40
C HIS A 92 14.18 8.48 0.14
N ARG A 93 13.31 7.61 0.70
CA ARG A 93 13.19 7.48 2.16
C ARG A 93 14.47 6.90 2.75
N SER A 94 14.84 7.39 3.94
CA SER A 94 15.99 6.86 4.69
C SER A 94 15.90 5.35 4.88
N ARG A 95 14.73 4.79 5.23
CA ARG A 95 14.53 3.34 5.37
C ARG A 95 14.82 2.57 4.09
N PHE A 96 14.44 3.11 2.93
CA PHE A 96 14.70 2.48 1.64
C PHE A 96 16.21 2.52 1.33
N ASN A 97 16.85 3.69 1.47
CA ASN A 97 18.29 3.85 1.21
C ASN A 97 19.17 3.08 2.21
N SER A 98 18.69 2.82 3.42
CA SER A 98 19.37 1.94 4.39
C SER A 98 19.27 0.46 4.01
N ALA A 99 18.15 0.04 3.41
CA ALA A 99 17.96 -1.33 2.93
C ALA A 99 18.65 -1.57 1.57
N PHE A 100 18.66 -0.54 0.70
CA PHE A 100 19.21 -0.56 -0.65
C PHE A 100 20.21 0.59 -0.87
N PRO A 101 21.43 0.52 -0.29
CA PRO A 101 22.46 1.52 -0.56
C PRO A 101 22.83 1.60 -2.04
N THR A 102 23.17 2.79 -2.53
CA THR A 102 23.65 2.99 -3.91
C THR A 102 24.97 2.28 -4.23
N SER A 103 25.66 1.79 -3.19
CA SER A 103 26.85 0.96 -3.32
C SER A 103 26.56 -0.54 -3.50
N MET A 104 25.30 -0.98 -3.46
CA MET A 104 24.95 -2.37 -3.77
C MET A 104 25.21 -2.66 -5.25
N THR A 105 26.05 -3.66 -5.52
CA THR A 105 26.21 -4.20 -6.87
C THR A 105 25.10 -5.21 -7.16
N PRO A 106 24.52 -5.23 -8.38
CA PRO A 106 23.56 -6.25 -8.75
C PRO A 106 24.19 -7.64 -8.63
N SER A 107 23.48 -8.57 -8.00
CA SER A 107 23.85 -10.00 -7.86
C SER A 107 23.39 -10.82 -9.06
#